data_AF-A0A7X8VD36-F1
#
_entry.id   AF-A0A7X8VD36-F1
#
_cell.length_a   1.000
_cell.length_b   1.000
_cell.length_c   1.000
_cell.angle_alpha   90.00
_cell.angle_beta   90.00
_cell.angle_gamma   90.00
#
_symmetry.space_group_name_H-M   'P 1'
#
loop_
_entity.id
_entity.type
_entity.pdbx_description
1 polymer ?
#
loop_
_entity_poly.entity_id
_entity_poly.type
_entity_poly.pdbx_seq_one_letter_code
_entity_poly.pdbx_strand_id
1 'polypeptide(L)'
;MLRIYTDSNGTTELTVDKVKKAVPAGETLVDERRLFLKSDNTQKTYEDITITAINDTDNASRSGEIDYLYAPDNSGSPGQYVQSLKMQNGSYDTAVPFWRKVVAPKVNDSFNNTVIQHGVSFKQFDK
;
A
#
# COMPACT_ATOMS: atom_id res chain seq x y z
N MET A 1 5.77 -10.73 -13.11
CA MET A 1 4.68 -10.70 -12.11
C MET A 1 4.73 -9.33 -11.48
N LEU A 2 3.56 -8.71 -11.30
CA LEU A 2 3.45 -7.38 -10.71
C LEU A 2 3.66 -7.45 -9.20
N ARG A 3 4.51 -6.58 -8.65
CA ARG A 3 4.91 -6.59 -7.24
C ARG A 3 5.09 -5.17 -6.70
N ILE A 4 5.06 -5.05 -5.37
CA ILE A 4 5.25 -3.77 -4.65
C ILE A 4 6.70 -3.66 -4.19
N TYR A 5 7.26 -2.46 -4.27
CA TYR A 5 8.63 -2.13 -3.94
C TYR A 5 8.69 -0.88 -3.05
N THR A 6 9.79 -0.75 -2.31
CA THR A 6 10.00 0.36 -1.37
C THR A 6 10.87 1.49 -1.91
N ASP A 7 11.50 1.29 -3.07
CA ASP A 7 12.39 2.24 -3.72
C ASP A 7 11.98 2.47 -5.19
N SER A 8 12.35 3.64 -5.71
CA SER A 8 12.00 4.06 -7.08
C SER A 8 12.70 3.25 -8.17
N ASN A 9 13.77 2.51 -7.84
CA ASN A 9 14.45 1.65 -8.80
C ASN A 9 13.79 0.26 -8.89
N GLY A 10 12.83 -0.04 -8.00
CA GLY A 10 12.17 -1.34 -7.94
C GLY A 10 13.14 -2.47 -7.58
N THR A 11 14.08 -2.20 -6.66
CA THR A 11 15.13 -3.16 -6.28
C THR A 11 14.83 -3.89 -4.97
N THR A 12 14.05 -3.27 -4.09
CA THR A 12 13.73 -3.76 -2.75
C THR A 12 12.24 -4.06 -2.68
N GLU A 13 11.90 -5.32 -2.99
CA GLU A 13 10.52 -5.84 -2.93
C GLU A 13 9.96 -5.72 -1.50
N LEU A 14 8.73 -5.22 -1.38
CA LEU A 14 8.00 -5.15 -0.13
C LEU A 14 7.30 -6.49 0.11
N THR A 15 7.96 -7.39 0.84
CA THR A 15 7.39 -8.69 1.22
C THR A 15 6.55 -8.62 2.50
N VAL A 16 6.91 -7.73 3.42
CA VAL A 16 6.17 -7.44 4.66
C VAL A 16 6.22 -5.95 4.91
N ASP A 17 5.05 -5.34 5.11
CA ASP A 17 4.97 -3.97 5.55
C ASP A 17 5.03 -3.86 7.07
N LYS A 18 5.96 -3.05 7.57
CA LYS A 18 6.23 -2.91 9.01
C LYS A 18 6.14 -1.44 9.38
N VAL A 19 5.21 -1.13 10.27
CA VAL A 19 5.10 0.17 10.91
C VAL A 19 5.40 -0.02 12.40
N LYS A 20 6.47 0.63 12.88
CA LYS A 20 6.87 0.60 14.29
C LYS A 20 7.06 2.04 14.77
N LYS A 21 6.07 2.56 15.48
CA LYS A 21 6.05 3.95 15.95
C LYS A 21 5.47 4.01 17.35
N ALA A 22 6.10 4.81 18.22
CA ALA A 22 5.54 5.14 19.53
C ALA A 22 4.50 6.25 19.35
N VAL A 23 3.35 6.09 20.01
CA VAL A 23 2.24 7.04 19.98
C VAL A 23 1.76 7.23 21.42
N PRO A 24 1.55 8.47 21.90
CA PRO A 24 0.99 8.71 23.22
C PRO A 24 -0.37 8.04 23.40
N ALA A 25 -0.70 7.67 24.63
CA ALA A 25 -1.98 7.04 24.93
C ALA A 25 -3.16 7.94 24.51
N GLY A 26 -4.12 7.36 23.78
CA GLY A 26 -5.30 8.05 23.26
C GLY A 26 -5.10 8.77 21.92
N GLU A 27 -3.87 8.88 21.43
CA GLU A 27 -3.57 9.52 20.14
C GLU A 27 -3.70 8.55 18.95
N THR A 28 -3.73 9.11 17.75
CA THR A 28 -3.82 8.34 16.50
C THR A 28 -2.44 8.14 15.89
N LEU A 29 -2.09 6.89 15.59
CA LEU A 29 -0.97 6.58 14.72
C LEU A 29 -1.35 6.92 13.27
N VAL A 30 -0.53 7.74 12.62
CA VAL A 30 -0.52 7.89 11.17
C VAL A 30 0.89 7.65 10.65
N ASP A 31 0.99 6.79 9.64
CA ASP A 31 2.22 6.51 8.89
C ASP A 31 1.94 6.53 7.39
N GLU A 32 2.58 7.44 6.67
CA GLU A 32 2.46 7.58 5.22
C GLU A 32 3.78 7.18 4.56
N ARG A 33 3.69 6.40 3.49
CA ARG A 33 4.86 5.93 2.74
C ARG A 33 4.56 5.87 1.25
N ARG A 34 5.49 6.39 0.45
CA ARG A 34 5.49 6.17 -1.00
C ARG A 34 6.05 4.78 -1.31
N LEU A 35 5.29 4.01 -2.08
CA LEU A 35 5.62 2.67 -2.55
C LEU A 35 5.58 2.66 -4.08
N PHE A 36 6.05 1.59 -4.69
CA PHE A 36 6.14 1.48 -6.14
C PHE A 36 5.64 0.16 -6.65
N LEU A 37 4.90 0.17 -7.76
CA LEU A 37 4.44 -1.02 -8.45
C LEU A 37 5.33 -1.28 -9.67
N LYS A 38 5.87 -2.48 -9.83
CA LYS A 38 6.74 -2.84 -10.97
C LYS A 38 6.54 -4.30 -11.37
N SER A 39 6.75 -4.59 -12.65
CA SER A 39 6.94 -5.94 -13.18
C SER A 39 8.40 -6.17 -13.57
N ASP A 40 8.92 -7.36 -13.27
CA ASP A 40 10.21 -7.82 -13.80
C ASP A 40 10.07 -8.61 -15.10
N ASN A 41 8.83 -8.83 -15.57
CA ASN A 41 8.58 -9.52 -16.83
C ASN A 41 8.30 -8.50 -17.94
N THR A 42 9.30 -8.28 -18.79
CA THR A 42 9.24 -7.29 -19.88
C THR A 42 8.38 -7.72 -21.07
N GLN A 43 7.86 -8.95 -21.07
CA GLN A 43 7.01 -9.50 -22.13
C GLN A 43 5.51 -9.44 -21.79
N LYS A 44 5.16 -8.91 -20.60
CA LYS A 44 3.78 -8.85 -20.12
C LYS A 44 3.26 -7.41 -20.05
N THR A 45 1.96 -7.27 -20.24
CA THR A 45 1.20 -6.05 -19.90
C THR A 45 0.07 -6.39 -18.94
N TYR A 46 -0.36 -5.40 -18.17
CA TYR A 46 -1.28 -5.56 -17.05
C TYR A 46 -2.47 -4.62 -17.18
N GLU A 47 -3.66 -5.12 -16.88
CA GLU A 47 -4.91 -4.36 -16.91
C GLU A 47 -5.76 -4.63 -15.66
N ASP A 48 -6.75 -3.76 -15.40
CA ASP A 48 -7.68 -3.85 -14.27
C ASP A 48 -6.94 -3.95 -12.91
N ILE A 49 -5.85 -3.21 -12.78
CA ILE A 49 -4.94 -3.32 -11.66
C ILE A 49 -5.53 -2.60 -10.45
N THR A 50 -5.67 -3.34 -9.35
CA THR A 50 -6.23 -2.82 -8.11
C THR A 50 -5.33 -3.20 -6.93
N ILE A 51 -5.05 -2.22 -6.07
CA ILE A 51 -4.35 -2.40 -4.80
C ILE A 51 -5.38 -2.26 -3.67
N THR A 52 -5.41 -3.24 -2.76
CA THR A 52 -6.25 -3.23 -1.56
C THR A 52 -5.45 -3.68 -0.35
N ALA A 53 -5.97 -3.42 0.84
CA ALA A 53 -5.53 -4.12 2.03
C ALA A 53 -6.31 -5.43 2.21
N ILE A 54 -5.71 -6.39 2.89
CA ILE A 54 -6.32 -7.66 3.27
C ILE A 54 -6.19 -7.76 4.79
N ASN A 55 -7.30 -8.11 5.46
CA ASN A 55 -7.41 -8.27 6.92
C ASN A 55 -7.19 -7.01 7.76
N ASP A 56 -7.34 -5.82 7.18
CA ASP A 56 -7.42 -4.58 7.94
C ASP A 56 -8.86 -4.28 8.38
N THR A 57 -9.06 -3.14 9.03
CA THR A 57 -10.35 -2.65 9.48
C THR A 57 -10.64 -1.31 8.81
N ASP A 58 -11.42 -1.36 7.74
CA ASP A 58 -11.89 -0.16 7.03
C ASP A 58 -12.56 0.80 8.01
N ASN A 59 -12.13 2.06 7.99
CA ASN A 59 -12.62 3.11 8.88
C ASN A 59 -12.40 2.78 10.37
N ALA A 60 -11.22 2.23 10.70
CA ALA A 60 -10.79 1.99 12.07
C ALA A 60 -11.13 3.19 12.96
N SER A 61 -11.76 2.93 14.11
CA SER A 61 -12.26 3.96 15.03
C SER A 61 -11.94 3.67 16.51
N ARG A 62 -11.36 2.51 16.80
CA ARG A 62 -11.05 2.02 18.16
C ARG A 62 -9.59 1.57 18.27
N SER A 63 -9.07 1.59 19.49
CA SER A 63 -7.73 1.07 19.80
C SER A 63 -7.60 -0.39 19.36
N GLY A 64 -6.50 -0.73 18.72
CA GLY A 64 -6.21 -2.09 18.21
C GLY A 64 -6.69 -2.35 16.78
N GLU A 65 -7.55 -1.48 16.23
CA GLU A 65 -7.92 -1.50 14.81
C GLU A 65 -6.86 -0.78 13.98
N ILE A 66 -6.68 -1.22 12.73
CA ILE A 66 -5.75 -0.60 11.78
C ILE A 66 -6.44 -0.52 10.43
N ASP A 67 -6.35 0.63 9.78
CA ASP A 67 -6.89 0.92 8.45
C ASP A 67 -5.74 1.22 7.48
N TYR A 68 -5.74 0.58 6.30
CA TYR A 68 -4.77 0.80 5.25
C TYR A 68 -5.43 1.46 4.03
N LEU A 69 -5.04 2.72 3.80
CA LEU A 69 -5.52 3.51 2.68
C LEU A 69 -4.42 3.69 1.62
N TYR A 70 -4.84 3.87 0.38
CA TYR A 70 -3.95 4.05 -0.76
C TYR A 70 -4.33 5.28 -1.57
N ALA A 71 -3.35 5.94 -2.19
CA ALA A 71 -3.60 7.09 -3.06
C ALA A 71 -2.68 7.07 -4.28
N PRO A 72 -3.13 7.62 -5.43
CA PRO A 72 -2.24 7.83 -6.56
C PRO A 72 -1.13 8.83 -6.18
N ASP A 73 0.04 8.71 -6.80
CA ASP A 73 1.08 9.73 -6.69
C ASP A 73 0.79 10.89 -7.65
N ASN A 74 0.71 12.09 -7.09
CA ASN A 74 0.54 13.35 -7.80
C ASN A 74 1.85 14.15 -7.74
N SER A 75 2.83 13.75 -8.57
CA SER A 75 4.15 14.41 -8.64
C SER A 75 4.90 14.41 -7.31
N GLY A 76 4.94 13.26 -6.64
CA GLY A 76 5.64 13.07 -5.37
C GLY A 76 4.83 13.46 -4.13
N SER A 77 3.53 13.70 -4.27
CA SER A 77 2.59 13.90 -3.16
C SER A 77 1.40 12.95 -3.26
N PRO A 78 0.79 12.51 -2.15
CA PRO A 78 -0.40 11.67 -2.21
C PRO A 78 -1.60 12.44 -2.78
N GLY A 79 -2.36 11.79 -3.65
CA GLY A 79 -3.72 12.20 -4.02
C GLY A 79 -4.75 11.87 -2.95
N GLN A 80 -6.00 11.66 -3.38
CA GLN A 80 -7.06 11.24 -2.46
C GLN A 80 -6.84 9.79 -2.01
N TYR A 81 -6.90 9.58 -0.69
CA TYR A 81 -6.84 8.26 -0.08
C TYR A 81 -8.15 7.49 -0.24
N VAL A 82 -8.04 6.23 -0.63
CA VAL A 82 -9.13 5.29 -0.88
C VAL A 82 -8.76 3.90 -0.37
N GLN A 83 -9.76 3.07 -0.05
CA GLN A 83 -9.57 1.67 0.36
C GLN A 83 -9.07 0.77 -0.78
N SER A 84 -9.45 1.12 -2.01
CA SER A 84 -9.12 0.36 -3.21
C SER A 84 -8.59 1.32 -4.27
N LEU A 85 -7.29 1.24 -4.53
CA LEU A 85 -6.62 2.09 -5.52
C LEU A 85 -6.57 1.37 -6.87
N LYS A 86 -7.17 2.00 -7.88
CA LYS A 86 -7.01 1.58 -9.27
C LYS A 86 -5.75 2.21 -9.86
N MET A 87 -4.92 1.39 -10.47
CA MET A 87 -3.72 1.83 -11.20
C MET A 87 -4.00 1.82 -12.70
N GLN A 88 -3.25 2.62 -13.46
CA GLN A 88 -3.39 2.67 -14.93
C GLN A 88 -2.91 1.38 -15.59
N ASN A 89 -3.57 0.94 -16.65
CA ASN A 89 -3.09 -0.20 -17.45
C ASN A 89 -1.70 0.10 -18.03
N GLY A 90 -0.84 -0.91 -18.15
CA GLY A 90 0.49 -0.74 -18.72
C GLY A 90 1.42 -1.92 -18.47
N SER A 91 2.67 -1.79 -18.93
CA SER A 91 3.68 -2.85 -18.81
C SER A 91 4.37 -2.91 -17.45
N TYR A 92 4.46 -1.76 -16.75
CA TYR A 92 5.17 -1.65 -15.47
C TYR A 92 6.65 -2.09 -15.55
N ASP A 93 7.27 -1.94 -16.73
CA ASP A 93 8.70 -2.19 -16.91
C ASP A 93 9.53 -1.23 -16.01
N THR A 94 9.01 -0.01 -15.83
CA THR A 94 9.49 0.98 -14.87
C THR A 94 8.60 1.01 -13.62
N ALA A 95 9.19 1.27 -12.46
CA ALA A 95 8.46 1.35 -11.20
C ALA A 95 7.53 2.58 -11.17
N VAL A 96 6.25 2.35 -10.89
CA VAL A 96 5.21 3.39 -10.85
C VAL A 96 4.84 3.70 -9.40
N PRO A 97 4.97 4.95 -8.94
CA PRO A 97 4.72 5.30 -7.54
C PRO A 97 3.22 5.30 -7.19
N PHE A 98 2.94 4.99 -5.93
CA PHE A 98 1.68 5.23 -5.24
C PHE A 98 1.94 5.47 -3.75
N TRP A 99 0.92 5.91 -3.02
CA TRP A 99 1.03 6.18 -1.59
C TRP A 99 0.22 5.19 -0.78
N ARG A 100 0.78 4.81 0.36
CA ARG A 100 0.13 4.04 1.42
C ARG A 100 0.02 4.89 2.66
N LYS A 101 -1.10 4.78 3.37
CA LYS A 101 -1.35 5.41 4.66
C LYS A 101 -1.89 4.37 5.62
N VAL A 102 -1.26 4.27 6.78
CA VAL A 102 -1.72 3.43 7.88
C VAL A 102 -2.29 4.34 8.96
N VAL A 103 -3.50 4.04 9.39
CA VAL A 103 -4.16 4.74 10.49
C VAL A 103 -4.48 3.73 11.58
N ALA A 104 -4.06 4.03 12.82
CA ALA A 104 -4.48 3.27 13.99
C ALA A 104 -4.97 4.25 15.06
N PRO A 105 -6.28 4.37 15.27
CA PRO A 105 -6.85 5.42 16.12
C PRO A 105 -6.76 5.08 17.60
N LYS A 106 -6.72 6.13 18.43
CA LYS A 106 -6.89 6.05 19.89
C LYS A 106 -6.04 4.95 20.53
N VAL A 107 -4.76 4.90 20.18
CA VAL A 107 -3.82 3.88 20.67
C VAL A 107 -3.72 4.03 22.19
N ASN A 108 -4.39 3.15 22.95
CA ASN A 108 -4.38 3.20 24.42
C ASN A 108 -3.35 2.24 25.03
N ASP A 109 -3.10 1.13 24.34
CA ASP A 109 -2.17 0.09 24.73
C ASP A 109 -1.31 -0.31 23.53
N SER A 110 -0.15 -0.92 23.81
CA SER A 110 0.64 -1.54 22.75
C SER A 110 -0.11 -2.71 22.13
N PHE A 111 -0.26 -2.72 20.82
CA PHE A 111 -0.77 -3.86 20.06
C PHE A 111 0.17 -4.18 18.90
N ASN A 112 0.06 -5.41 18.40
CA ASN A 112 0.77 -5.86 17.22
C ASN A 112 -0.22 -6.56 16.29
N ASN A 113 -0.28 -6.13 15.04
CA ASN A 113 -1.03 -6.80 14.00
C ASN A 113 -0.06 -7.22 12.89
N THR A 114 -0.01 -8.53 12.63
CA THR A 114 0.93 -9.13 11.69
C THR A 114 0.24 -9.78 10.49
N VAL A 115 -1.09 -9.71 10.42
CA VAL A 115 -1.89 -10.41 9.40
C VAL A 115 -2.35 -9.50 8.26
N ILE A 116 -2.12 -8.19 8.37
CA ILE A 116 -2.46 -7.23 7.33
C ILE A 116 -1.46 -7.35 6.18
N GLN A 117 -1.98 -7.44 4.96
CA GLN A 117 -1.19 -7.62 3.74
C GLN A 117 -1.68 -6.67 2.64
N HIS A 118 -0.80 -6.36 1.70
CA HIS A 118 -1.19 -5.69 0.46
C HIS A 118 -1.68 -6.73 -0.55
N GLY A 119 -2.92 -6.59 -0.99
CA GLY A 119 -3.48 -7.31 -2.13
C GLY A 119 -3.21 -6.55 -3.43
N VAL A 120 -2.73 -7.26 -4.45
CA VAL A 120 -2.63 -6.73 -5.82
C VAL A 120 -3.39 -7.68 -6.75
N SER A 121 -4.48 -7.19 -7.34
CA SER A 121 -5.27 -7.91 -8.34
C SER A 121 -5.07 -7.29 -9.72
N PHE A 122 -4.99 -8.11 -10.77
CA PHE A 122 -4.77 -7.67 -12.15
C PHE A 122 -5.12 -8.78 -13.15
N LYS A 123 -5.35 -8.38 -14.41
CA LYS A 123 -5.28 -9.26 -15.57
C LYS A 123 -3.90 -9.12 -16.21
N GLN A 124 -3.34 -10.23 -16.68
CA GLN A 124 -2.04 -10.24 -17.37
C GLN A 124 -2.20 -10.73 -18.81
N PHE A 125 -1.48 -10.10 -19.73
CA PHE A 125 -1.47 -10.43 -21.15
C PHE A 125 -0.04 -10.46 -21.69
N ASP A 126 0.19 -11.23 -22.75
CA ASP A 126 1.40 -11.11 -23.56
C ASP A 126 1.34 -9.84 -24.40
N LYS A 127 2.51 -9.19 -24.58
CA LYS A 127 2.68 -8.05 -25.48
C LYS A 127 2.61 -8.47 -26.95
#